data_AF-A0A9W7ATC4-F1
#
_entry.id   AF-A0A9W7ATC4-F1
#
_cell.length_a   1.000
_cell.length_b   1.000
_cell.length_c   1.000
_cell.angle_alpha   90.00
_cell.angle_beta   90.00
_cell.angle_gamma   90.00
#
_symmetry.space_group_name_H-M   'P 1'
#
loop_
_entity.id
_entity.type
_entity.pdbx_description
1 polymer ?
#
loop_
_entity_poly.entity_id
_entity_poly.type
_entity_poly.pdbx_seq_one_letter_code
_entity_poly.pdbx_strand_id
1 'polypeptide(L)'
;MKDECIDLAEDNDFRCIYAEEATKSHHVGKAIFNGMAEAGREQTKIFLPAYVNFGGELERLMGVINTNSDILGGVLACVEHWPEVPASCVELVWPDPPAGSFYEVEDSSVAESHVHDTEQYVDKTLSGLGLCPFTKSMRLSALGLENAGVQPGPVKIRHSALIGNLSKETAPAVAMAALYWGGVSDIIDRPEEEVVTFLLVCPSIFNDFKTFFHACDNLIEKSNLLLSPPGVGRVWFHPEYKLADVGYQSGGHAPPLDEVNKLMDGYLTEHPGAEKPDAEGLARAHDKTRWTPHPTINLLRPRQLNIAKEVDIKEKRAKVYPRNVVRILEAEKKGELEGLMDVKN
;
A
#
# COMPACT_ATOMS: atom_id res chain seq x y z
N MET A 1 5.23 -25.97 23.46
CA MET A 1 5.40 -24.62 22.88
C MET A 1 4.15 -23.77 22.95
N LYS A 2 3.06 -24.03 22.21
CA LYS A 2 1.86 -23.17 22.33
C LYS A 2 1.34 -23.05 23.77
N ASP A 3 1.22 -24.17 24.46
CA ASP A 3 0.79 -24.19 25.88
C ASP A 3 1.82 -23.47 26.78
N GLU A 4 3.12 -23.72 26.59
CA GLU A 4 4.19 -23.00 27.32
C GLU A 4 4.17 -21.49 27.08
N CYS A 5 3.86 -21.04 25.86
CA CYS A 5 3.71 -19.62 25.55
C CYS A 5 2.50 -19.00 26.26
N ILE A 6 1.40 -19.75 26.39
CA ILE A 6 0.21 -19.34 27.14
C ILE A 6 0.55 -19.23 28.62
N ASP A 7 1.19 -20.26 29.19
CA ASP A 7 1.62 -20.26 30.59
C ASP A 7 2.55 -19.08 30.89
N LEU A 8 3.52 -18.79 30.01
CA LEU A 8 4.41 -17.64 30.13
C LEU A 8 3.67 -16.30 30.12
N ALA A 9 2.60 -16.18 29.33
CA ALA A 9 1.81 -14.96 29.24
C ALA A 9 1.01 -14.71 30.53
N GLU A 10 0.44 -15.78 31.12
CA GLU A 10 -0.27 -15.71 32.40
C GLU A 10 0.66 -15.26 33.54
N ASP A 11 1.93 -15.66 33.49
CA ASP A 11 2.91 -15.37 34.54
C ASP A 11 3.56 -13.98 34.45
N ASN A 12 3.53 -13.31 33.29
CA ASN A 12 4.42 -12.16 33.02
C ASN A 12 3.72 -10.90 32.47
N ASP A 13 2.39 -10.79 32.59
CA ASP A 13 1.60 -9.59 32.23
C ASP A 13 1.91 -9.05 30.82
N PHE A 14 2.00 -9.96 29.84
CA PHE A 14 2.16 -9.61 28.44
C PHE A 14 1.15 -10.34 27.55
N ARG A 15 0.81 -9.74 26.42
CA ARG A 15 -0.02 -10.37 25.39
C ARG A 15 0.81 -11.34 24.56
N CYS A 16 0.30 -12.57 24.39
CA CYS A 16 0.93 -13.57 23.55
C CYS A 16 0.16 -13.78 22.24
N ILE A 17 0.88 -13.78 21.12
CA ILE A 17 0.37 -14.12 19.78
C ILE A 17 1.16 -15.29 19.24
N TYR A 18 0.49 -16.41 18.98
CA TYR A 18 1.11 -17.61 18.42
C TYR A 18 0.79 -17.73 16.92
N ALA A 19 1.72 -17.31 16.07
CA ALA A 19 1.54 -17.19 14.63
C ALA A 19 2.08 -18.42 13.89
N GLU A 20 1.47 -19.58 14.13
CA GLU A 20 1.87 -20.86 13.54
C GLU A 20 1.82 -20.87 12.01
N GLU A 21 0.84 -20.17 11.43
CA GLU A 21 0.63 -20.08 9.99
C GLU A 21 1.65 -19.16 9.28
N ALA A 22 2.50 -18.44 10.03
CA ALA A 22 3.47 -17.49 9.48
C ALA A 22 4.71 -18.19 8.88
N THR A 23 4.47 -19.11 7.94
CA THR A 23 5.50 -19.90 7.26
C THR A 23 6.19 -19.15 6.12
N LYS A 24 5.55 -18.10 5.60
CA LYS A 24 6.05 -17.25 4.51
C LYS A 24 6.29 -15.83 5.01
N SER A 25 7.25 -15.13 4.41
CA SER A 25 7.64 -13.78 4.85
C SER A 25 6.51 -12.75 4.80
N HIS A 26 5.54 -12.87 3.87
CA HIS A 26 4.36 -12.00 3.88
C HIS A 26 3.37 -12.31 5.00
N HIS A 27 3.28 -13.57 5.44
CA HIS A 27 2.50 -13.95 6.61
C HIS A 27 3.16 -13.46 7.89
N VAL A 28 4.50 -13.43 7.95
CA VAL A 28 5.25 -12.80 9.06
C VAL A 28 4.94 -11.32 9.16
N GLY A 29 5.01 -10.58 8.04
CA GLY A 29 4.63 -9.17 8.02
C GLY A 29 3.20 -8.95 8.53
N LYS A 30 2.25 -9.76 8.05
CA LYS A 30 0.85 -9.72 8.51
C LYS A 30 0.75 -10.00 10.01
N ALA A 31 1.41 -11.04 10.51
CA ALA A 31 1.35 -11.41 11.93
C ALA A 31 1.90 -10.30 12.83
N ILE A 32 3.04 -9.69 12.45
CA ILE A 32 3.68 -8.64 13.24
C ILE A 32 2.81 -7.37 13.27
N PHE A 33 2.43 -6.84 12.10
CA PHE A 33 1.71 -5.57 12.06
C PHE A 33 0.24 -5.69 12.51
N ASN A 34 -0.42 -6.83 12.28
CA ASN A 34 -1.71 -7.09 12.92
C ASN A 34 -1.54 -7.23 14.42
N GLY A 35 -0.51 -7.95 14.90
CA GLY A 35 -0.23 -8.07 16.32
C GLY A 35 -0.05 -6.72 17.00
N MET A 36 0.70 -5.80 16.39
CA MET A 36 0.82 -4.41 16.85
C MET A 36 -0.55 -3.68 16.86
N ALA A 37 -1.34 -3.81 15.78
CA ALA A 37 -2.65 -3.17 15.67
C ALA A 37 -3.64 -3.70 16.71
N GLU A 38 -3.55 -4.97 17.06
CA GLU A 38 -4.44 -5.61 18.04
C GLU A 38 -4.01 -5.34 19.48
N ALA A 39 -2.71 -5.27 19.73
CA ALA A 39 -2.12 -5.00 21.04
C ALA A 39 -2.38 -3.56 21.51
N GLY A 40 -2.49 -2.62 20.56
CA GLY A 40 -2.48 -1.19 20.87
C GLY A 40 -1.12 -0.80 21.46
N ARG A 41 -0.99 -0.89 22.79
CA ARG A 41 0.24 -0.61 23.55
C ARG A 41 0.60 -1.65 24.60
N GLU A 42 -0.16 -2.74 24.69
CA GLU A 42 0.19 -3.86 25.57
C GLU A 42 1.54 -4.45 25.14
N GLN A 43 2.42 -4.71 26.10
CA GLN A 43 3.64 -5.47 25.83
C GLN A 43 3.24 -6.80 25.17
N THR A 44 3.81 -7.09 24.00
CA THR A 44 3.35 -8.18 23.15
C THR A 44 4.50 -9.04 22.67
N LYS A 45 4.34 -10.36 22.81
CA LYS A 45 5.25 -11.35 22.24
C LYS A 45 4.57 -12.11 21.11
N ILE A 46 5.19 -12.10 19.94
CA ILE A 46 4.72 -12.78 18.73
C ILE A 46 5.66 -13.93 18.42
N PHE A 47 5.17 -15.15 18.62
CA PHE A 47 5.91 -16.37 18.37
C PHE A 47 5.71 -16.83 16.93
N LEU A 48 6.82 -17.04 16.21
CA LEU A 48 6.87 -17.46 14.82
C LEU A 48 7.53 -18.86 14.73
N PRO A 49 6.84 -19.92 15.16
CA PRO A 49 7.44 -21.25 15.33
C PRO A 49 7.79 -21.94 14.01
N ALA A 50 7.14 -21.55 12.92
CA ALA A 50 7.32 -22.15 11.59
C ALA A 50 8.16 -21.27 10.65
N TYR A 51 8.56 -20.07 11.08
CA TYR A 51 9.35 -19.17 10.26
C TYR A 51 10.84 -19.36 10.48
N VAL A 52 11.59 -19.59 9.40
CA VAL A 52 13.03 -19.75 9.50
C VAL A 52 13.75 -18.47 9.09
N ASN A 53 14.32 -17.78 10.07
CA ASN A 53 14.99 -16.48 9.93
C ASN A 53 16.46 -16.61 9.44
N PHE A 54 16.68 -17.29 8.31
CA PHE A 54 18.04 -17.60 7.83
C PHE A 54 18.90 -16.37 7.50
N GLY A 55 18.30 -15.27 7.05
CA GLY A 55 19.01 -14.08 6.58
C GLY A 55 18.93 -12.90 7.54
N GLY A 56 18.48 -13.11 8.77
CA GLY A 56 18.27 -12.03 9.74
C GLY A 56 17.24 -11.00 9.27
N GLU A 57 16.20 -11.45 8.56
CA GLU A 57 15.11 -10.61 8.09
C GLU A 57 14.36 -9.97 9.27
N LEU A 58 14.16 -10.71 10.36
CA LEU A 58 13.46 -10.23 11.54
C LEU A 58 14.24 -9.13 12.25
N GLU A 59 15.54 -9.28 12.50
CA GLU A 59 16.40 -8.26 13.12
C GLU A 59 16.37 -6.96 12.32
N ARG A 60 16.48 -7.08 11.00
CA ARG A 60 16.41 -5.92 10.11
C ARG A 60 15.03 -5.29 10.13
N LEU A 61 13.96 -6.08 10.18
CA LEU A 61 12.59 -5.57 10.28
C LEU A 61 12.37 -4.85 11.62
N MET A 62 12.89 -5.39 12.72
CA MET A 62 12.85 -4.72 14.02
C MET A 62 13.62 -3.40 13.99
N GLY A 63 14.76 -3.35 13.28
CA GLY A 63 15.47 -2.11 12.99
C GLY A 63 14.61 -1.09 12.22
N VAL A 64 13.87 -1.52 11.20
CA VAL A 64 12.89 -0.66 10.50
C VAL A 64 11.81 -0.16 11.47
N ILE A 65 11.24 -1.02 12.31
CA ILE A 65 10.23 -0.63 13.30
C ILE A 65 10.82 0.40 14.29
N ASN A 66 11.99 0.13 14.87
CA ASN A 66 12.63 1.02 15.83
C ASN A 66 13.01 2.39 15.23
N THR A 67 13.46 2.43 13.97
CA THR A 67 13.76 3.70 13.29
C THR A 67 12.52 4.51 12.92
N ASN A 68 11.34 3.90 12.96
CA ASN A 68 10.04 4.55 12.74
C ASN A 68 9.19 4.55 14.03
N SER A 69 9.83 4.41 15.20
CA SER A 69 9.15 4.28 16.49
C SER A 69 8.21 5.46 16.76
N ASP A 70 8.62 6.67 16.39
CA ASP A 70 7.86 7.91 16.54
C ASP A 70 6.47 7.87 15.86
N ILE A 71 6.41 7.41 14.60
CA ILE A 71 5.14 7.28 13.87
C ILE A 71 4.36 6.02 14.22
N LEU A 72 5.01 5.06 14.88
CA LEU A 72 4.43 3.80 15.37
C LEU A 72 4.01 3.86 16.84
N GLY A 73 3.95 5.06 17.42
CA GLY A 73 3.45 5.30 18.78
C GLY A 73 4.45 5.00 19.90
N GLY A 74 5.75 5.08 19.61
CA GLY A 74 6.84 4.87 20.55
C GLY A 74 7.29 3.42 20.73
N VAL A 75 6.84 2.50 19.86
CA VAL A 75 7.17 1.07 19.98
C VAL A 75 8.68 0.82 19.92
N LEU A 76 9.16 -0.05 20.77
CA LEU A 76 10.47 -0.68 20.71
C LEU A 76 10.26 -2.16 20.40
N ALA A 77 11.03 -2.66 19.45
CA ALA A 77 10.90 -4.01 18.96
C ALA A 77 12.25 -4.74 18.95
N CYS A 78 12.26 -5.98 19.41
CA CYS A 78 13.43 -6.85 19.36
C CYS A 78 13.03 -8.26 18.93
N VAL A 79 14.03 -9.07 18.56
CA VAL A 79 13.84 -10.47 18.22
C VAL A 79 14.73 -11.32 19.12
N GLU A 80 14.16 -12.37 19.67
CA GLU A 80 14.85 -13.41 20.41
C GLU A 80 14.74 -14.73 19.64
N HIS A 81 15.86 -15.44 19.52
CA HIS A 81 15.91 -16.76 18.90
C HIS A 81 16.10 -17.82 19.97
N TRP A 82 15.21 -18.80 20.00
CA TRP A 82 15.27 -19.86 20.99
C TRP A 82 15.99 -21.06 20.37
N PRO A 83 17.18 -21.44 20.88
CA PRO A 83 17.96 -22.52 20.26
C PRO A 83 17.35 -23.90 20.51
N GLU A 84 16.60 -24.06 21.61
CA GLU A 84 16.01 -25.34 22.02
C GLU A 84 14.69 -25.65 21.30
N VAL A 85 14.03 -24.62 20.79
CA VAL A 85 12.81 -24.73 19.99
C VAL A 85 12.95 -23.74 18.84
N PRO A 86 13.13 -24.19 17.57
CA PRO A 86 13.56 -23.35 16.44
C PRO A 86 12.49 -22.34 16.02
N ALA A 87 12.20 -21.41 16.91
CA ALA A 87 11.20 -20.37 16.83
C ALA A 87 11.88 -19.03 17.05
N SER A 88 11.41 -18.04 16.31
CA SER A 88 11.73 -16.64 16.60
C SER A 88 10.59 -16.02 17.38
N CYS A 89 10.92 -15.28 18.43
CA CYS A 89 9.97 -14.48 19.18
C CYS A 89 10.25 -13.01 18.90
N VAL A 90 9.27 -12.29 18.37
CA VAL A 90 9.30 -10.84 18.27
C VAL A 90 8.67 -10.27 19.53
N GLU A 91 9.39 -9.41 20.25
CA GLU A 91 8.87 -8.68 21.40
C GLU A 91 8.67 -7.22 21.04
N LEU A 92 7.52 -6.68 21.46
CA LEU A 92 7.06 -5.33 21.21
C LEU A 92 6.75 -4.67 22.57
N VAL A 93 7.37 -3.52 22.83
CA VAL A 93 7.26 -2.79 24.09
C VAL A 93 6.96 -1.33 23.80
N TRP A 94 6.00 -0.76 24.51
CA TRP A 94 5.69 0.67 24.46
C TRP A 94 6.12 1.33 25.78
N PRO A 95 7.17 2.16 25.78
CA PRO A 95 7.61 2.87 26.98
C PRO A 95 6.55 3.85 27.51
N ASP A 96 6.49 4.01 28.83
CA ASP A 96 5.65 5.00 29.52
C ASP A 96 6.48 6.29 29.80
N PRO A 97 5.99 7.51 29.51
CA PRO A 97 4.70 7.84 28.91
C PRO A 97 4.62 7.52 27.43
N PRO A 98 3.42 7.20 26.92
CA PRO A 98 3.25 6.94 25.51
C PRO A 98 3.67 8.14 24.66
N ALA A 99 4.48 7.89 23.64
CA ALA A 99 4.81 8.87 22.61
C ALA A 99 3.79 8.81 21.46
N GLY A 100 3.50 9.97 20.87
CA GLY A 100 2.75 10.09 19.60
C GLY A 100 1.24 10.27 19.75
N SER A 101 0.59 10.54 18.62
CA SER A 101 -0.86 10.68 18.49
C SER A 101 -1.56 9.33 18.42
N PHE A 102 -2.78 9.28 18.97
CA PHE A 102 -3.65 8.12 18.86
C PHE A 102 -4.32 8.10 17.50
N TYR A 103 -4.55 6.91 16.94
CA TYR A 103 -5.51 6.79 15.85
C TYR A 103 -6.92 6.82 16.42
N GLU A 104 -7.59 7.97 16.27
CA GLU A 104 -9.04 7.99 16.36
C GLU A 104 -9.58 7.22 15.16
N VAL A 105 -9.88 5.94 15.39
CA VAL A 105 -10.42 5.05 14.36
C VAL A 105 -11.65 5.71 13.77
N GLU A 106 -11.63 5.86 12.44
CA GLU A 106 -12.74 6.47 11.73
C GLU A 106 -14.03 5.68 11.95
N ASP A 107 -15.13 6.41 12.06
CA ASP A 107 -16.45 5.80 12.15
C ASP A 107 -16.72 4.94 10.90
N SER A 108 -17.43 3.82 11.08
CA SER A 108 -17.71 2.91 9.97
C SER A 108 -18.45 3.59 8.82
N SER A 109 -19.31 4.58 9.10
CA SER A 109 -20.00 5.35 8.05
C SER A 109 -19.04 6.22 7.23
N VAL A 110 -18.00 6.77 7.85
CA VAL A 110 -16.94 7.52 7.17
C VAL A 110 -16.12 6.58 6.30
N ALA A 111 -15.71 5.44 6.86
CA ALA A 111 -14.98 4.41 6.14
C ALA A 111 -15.77 3.87 4.92
N GLU A 112 -17.07 3.62 5.08
CA GLU A 112 -17.96 3.21 3.99
C GLU A 112 -18.09 4.28 2.90
N SER A 113 -18.16 5.56 3.29
CA SER A 113 -18.13 6.67 2.35
C SER A 113 -16.82 6.73 1.56
N HIS A 114 -15.68 6.53 2.23
CA HIS A 114 -14.37 6.52 1.57
C HIS A 114 -14.21 5.35 0.59
N VAL A 115 -14.73 4.18 0.96
CA VAL A 115 -14.81 3.03 0.06
C VAL A 115 -15.65 3.40 -1.16
N HIS A 116 -16.84 3.97 -0.97
CA HIS A 116 -17.72 4.37 -2.07
C HIS A 116 -17.08 5.41 -3.00
N ASP A 117 -16.47 6.45 -2.44
CA ASP A 117 -15.79 7.49 -3.23
C ASP A 117 -14.62 6.88 -4.04
N THR A 118 -13.91 5.90 -3.47
CA THR A 118 -12.85 5.15 -4.17
C THR A 118 -13.41 4.25 -5.29
N GLU A 119 -14.59 3.63 -5.11
CA GLU A 119 -15.27 2.89 -6.19
C GLU A 119 -15.64 3.80 -7.35
N GLN A 120 -16.21 4.97 -7.05
CA GLN A 120 -16.55 5.98 -8.06
C GLN A 120 -15.30 6.44 -8.82
N TYR A 121 -14.18 6.62 -8.12
CA TYR A 121 -12.90 6.94 -8.74
C TYR A 121 -12.43 5.85 -9.73
N VAL A 122 -12.55 4.57 -9.39
CA VAL A 122 -12.17 3.49 -10.32
C VAL A 122 -13.00 3.53 -11.59
N ASP A 123 -14.32 3.66 -11.45
CA ASP A 123 -15.23 3.60 -12.59
C ASP A 123 -15.17 4.87 -13.46
N LYS A 124 -15.08 6.06 -12.85
CA LYS A 124 -15.11 7.34 -13.58
C LYS A 124 -13.72 7.78 -14.06
N THR A 125 -12.69 7.58 -13.24
CA THR A 125 -11.34 8.07 -13.52
C THR A 125 -10.48 6.99 -14.16
N LEU A 126 -10.24 5.87 -13.47
CA LEU A 126 -9.34 4.84 -14.02
C LEU A 126 -9.90 4.21 -15.30
N SER A 127 -11.20 3.90 -15.32
CA SER A 127 -11.89 3.33 -16.47
C SER A 127 -12.52 4.38 -17.38
N GLY A 128 -13.32 5.31 -16.83
CA GLY A 128 -14.06 6.30 -17.63
C GLY A 128 -13.15 7.21 -18.46
N LEU A 129 -12.08 7.73 -17.86
CA LEU A 129 -11.00 8.42 -18.61
C LEU A 129 -9.98 7.45 -19.21
N GLY A 130 -10.11 6.14 -18.95
CA GLY A 130 -9.22 5.08 -19.41
C GLY A 130 -7.75 5.30 -19.05
N LEU A 131 -7.47 5.88 -17.88
CA LEU A 131 -6.11 6.09 -17.39
C LEU A 131 -5.38 4.75 -17.18
N CYS A 132 -6.12 3.72 -16.73
CA CYS A 132 -5.59 2.35 -16.65
C CYS A 132 -6.04 1.54 -17.88
N PRO A 133 -5.12 1.10 -18.76
CA PRO A 133 -5.51 0.29 -19.93
C PRO A 133 -6.01 -1.11 -19.56
N PHE A 134 -5.74 -1.58 -18.33
CA PHE A 134 -6.07 -2.91 -17.86
C PHE A 134 -7.33 -2.97 -16.99
N THR A 135 -7.94 -1.83 -16.66
CA THR A 135 -9.12 -1.75 -15.78
C THR A 135 -10.31 -1.18 -16.54
N LYS A 136 -11.42 -1.92 -16.57
CA LYS A 136 -12.69 -1.49 -17.18
C LYS A 136 -13.78 -1.17 -16.15
N SER A 137 -13.72 -1.77 -14.97
CA SER A 137 -14.60 -1.41 -13.86
C SER A 137 -14.08 -2.00 -12.55
N MET A 138 -14.76 -1.68 -11.45
CA MET A 138 -14.57 -2.37 -10.17
C MET A 138 -14.66 -3.91 -10.27
N ARG A 139 -15.44 -4.45 -11.22
CA ARG A 139 -15.63 -5.90 -11.38
C ARG A 139 -14.61 -6.53 -12.32
N LEU A 140 -13.89 -5.74 -13.11
CA LEU A 140 -13.12 -6.25 -14.23
C LEU A 140 -11.84 -5.43 -14.46
N SER A 141 -10.73 -5.97 -13.96
CA SER A 141 -9.37 -5.51 -14.17
C SER A 141 -8.47 -6.65 -14.68
N ALA A 142 -7.20 -6.35 -14.96
CA ALA A 142 -6.24 -7.21 -15.66
C ALA A 142 -6.66 -7.64 -17.08
N LEU A 143 -7.45 -6.81 -17.77
CA LEU A 143 -7.91 -7.05 -19.13
C LEU A 143 -6.79 -6.94 -20.16
N GLY A 144 -6.83 -7.76 -21.21
CA GLY A 144 -5.81 -7.75 -22.26
C GLY A 144 -4.53 -8.50 -21.90
N LEU A 145 -4.51 -9.18 -20.75
CA LEU A 145 -3.41 -10.04 -20.29
C LEU A 145 -3.77 -11.55 -20.38
N GLU A 146 -4.95 -11.88 -20.91
CA GLU A 146 -5.50 -13.24 -20.96
C GLU A 146 -4.64 -14.17 -21.82
N ASN A 147 -4.08 -13.64 -22.91
CA ASN A 147 -3.18 -14.39 -23.80
C ASN A 147 -1.86 -14.79 -23.12
N ALA A 148 -1.52 -14.17 -22.00
CA ALA A 148 -0.39 -14.53 -21.14
C ALA A 148 -0.83 -15.34 -19.90
N GLY A 149 -2.09 -15.78 -19.88
CA GLY A 149 -2.67 -16.63 -18.86
C GLY A 149 -3.01 -15.93 -17.54
N VAL A 150 -3.12 -14.61 -17.54
CA VAL A 150 -3.68 -13.83 -16.40
C VAL A 150 -5.19 -13.79 -16.54
N GLN A 151 -5.91 -14.18 -15.49
CA GLN A 151 -7.36 -14.08 -15.49
C GLN A 151 -7.80 -12.67 -15.08
N PRO A 152 -8.74 -12.05 -15.83
CA PRO A 152 -9.39 -10.85 -15.37
C PRO A 152 -10.20 -11.14 -14.11
N GLY A 153 -10.30 -10.15 -13.23
CA GLY A 153 -11.05 -10.30 -12.00
C GLY A 153 -11.33 -8.97 -11.33
N PRO A 154 -11.86 -9.01 -10.10
CA PRO A 154 -12.38 -7.81 -9.45
C PRO A 154 -11.27 -6.99 -8.77
N VAL A 155 -11.46 -5.68 -8.80
CA VAL A 155 -10.81 -4.73 -7.89
C VAL A 155 -11.51 -4.83 -6.54
N LYS A 156 -10.74 -4.87 -5.46
CA LYS A 156 -11.29 -4.84 -4.09
C LYS A 156 -10.76 -3.62 -3.37
N ILE A 157 -11.63 -2.90 -2.70
CA ILE A 157 -11.23 -1.77 -1.84
C ILE A 157 -11.25 -2.25 -0.39
N ARG A 158 -10.25 -1.84 0.39
CA ARG A 158 -10.19 -2.04 1.84
C ARG A 158 -9.89 -0.73 2.52
N HIS A 159 -10.43 -0.58 3.72
CA HIS A 159 -10.24 0.61 4.53
C HIS A 159 -9.60 0.24 5.87
N SER A 160 -8.69 1.06 6.38
CA SER A 160 -7.99 0.82 7.65
C SER A 160 -8.93 0.64 8.84
N ALA A 161 -9.97 1.48 8.93
CA ALA A 161 -10.98 1.41 9.99
C ALA A 161 -11.88 0.16 9.95
N LEU A 162 -11.89 -0.59 8.84
CA LEU A 162 -12.68 -1.82 8.70
C LEU A 162 -11.86 -3.09 9.01
N ILE A 163 -10.66 -2.93 9.58
CA ILE A 163 -9.86 -4.03 10.10
C ILE A 163 -10.45 -4.43 11.46
N GLY A 164 -11.09 -5.60 11.53
CA GLY A 164 -11.94 -6.01 12.65
C GLY A 164 -11.28 -6.09 14.04
N ASN A 165 -9.95 -6.06 14.14
CA ASN A 165 -9.23 -6.23 15.39
C ASN A 165 -8.39 -4.99 15.79
N LEU A 166 -8.69 -3.81 15.26
CA LEU A 166 -7.92 -2.61 15.54
C LEU A 166 -8.17 -2.08 16.97
N SER A 167 -7.13 -1.97 17.79
CA SER A 167 -7.22 -1.33 19.11
C SER A 167 -7.43 0.19 18.97
N LYS A 168 -8.16 0.80 19.91
CA LYS A 168 -8.36 2.27 19.98
C LYS A 168 -7.07 3.05 20.22
N GLU A 169 -6.04 2.38 20.72
CA GLU A 169 -4.74 3.00 21.01
C GLU A 169 -3.72 2.83 19.88
N THR A 170 -4.12 2.19 18.78
CA THR A 170 -3.24 1.92 17.66
C THR A 170 -2.70 3.22 17.06
N ALA A 171 -1.41 3.27 16.72
CA ALA A 171 -0.88 4.39 15.95
C ALA A 171 -1.34 4.32 14.48
N PRO A 172 -1.60 5.44 13.79
CA PRO A 172 -2.08 5.39 12.40
C PRO A 172 -1.15 4.66 11.42
N ALA A 173 0.17 4.78 11.60
CA ALA A 173 1.13 4.04 10.76
C ALA A 173 1.08 2.53 11.00
N VAL A 174 0.75 2.10 12.23
CA VAL A 174 0.50 0.68 12.53
C VAL A 174 -0.76 0.21 11.80
N ALA A 175 -1.85 0.97 11.86
CA ALA A 175 -3.10 0.65 11.15
C ALA A 175 -2.87 0.56 9.63
N MET A 176 -2.09 1.48 9.06
CA MET A 176 -1.69 1.46 7.63
C MET A 176 -0.82 0.24 7.30
N ALA A 177 0.16 -0.10 8.13
CA ALA A 177 1.01 -1.26 7.91
C ALA A 177 0.25 -2.59 8.05
N ALA A 178 -0.67 -2.69 9.01
CA ALA A 178 -1.58 -3.83 9.17
C ALA A 178 -2.48 -3.98 7.93
N LEU A 179 -3.07 -2.87 7.45
CA LEU A 179 -3.85 -2.84 6.20
C LEU A 179 -3.02 -3.34 5.02
N TYR A 180 -1.80 -2.83 4.87
CA TYR A 180 -0.87 -3.20 3.80
C TYR A 180 -0.52 -4.68 3.83
N TRP A 181 0.00 -5.20 4.95
CA TRP A 181 0.44 -6.58 5.04
C TRP A 181 -0.71 -7.58 5.02
N GLY A 182 -1.88 -7.20 5.55
CA GLY A 182 -3.13 -7.92 5.35
C GLY A 182 -3.53 -8.00 3.88
N GLY A 183 -3.39 -6.89 3.13
CA GLY A 183 -3.61 -6.86 1.68
C GLY A 183 -2.59 -7.67 0.88
N VAL A 184 -1.31 -7.62 1.23
CA VAL A 184 -0.22 -8.39 0.59
C VAL A 184 -0.43 -9.89 0.77
N SER A 185 -0.75 -10.34 1.98
CA SER A 185 -1.08 -11.75 2.20
C SER A 185 -2.28 -12.17 1.37
N ASP A 186 -3.37 -11.42 1.45
CA ASP A 186 -4.60 -11.79 0.77
C ASP A 186 -4.45 -11.75 -0.77
N ILE A 187 -3.68 -10.83 -1.35
CA ILE A 187 -3.48 -10.79 -2.81
C ILE A 187 -2.58 -11.93 -3.30
N ILE A 188 -1.69 -12.45 -2.45
CA ILE A 188 -0.85 -13.60 -2.78
C ILE A 188 -1.64 -14.90 -2.63
N ASP A 189 -2.38 -15.04 -1.52
CA ASP A 189 -2.99 -16.31 -1.11
C ASP A 189 -4.33 -16.58 -1.79
N ARG A 190 -5.08 -15.54 -2.18
CA ARG A 190 -6.37 -15.69 -2.88
C ARG A 190 -6.16 -15.93 -4.39
N PRO A 191 -7.09 -16.64 -5.05
CA PRO A 191 -7.09 -16.79 -6.51
C PRO A 191 -7.41 -15.45 -7.23
N GLU A 192 -7.00 -15.34 -8.51
CA GLU A 192 -7.15 -14.11 -9.31
C GLU A 192 -8.64 -13.75 -9.54
N GLU A 193 -9.50 -14.76 -9.66
CA GLU A 193 -10.94 -14.62 -9.86
C GLU A 193 -11.64 -13.95 -8.67
N GLU A 194 -11.06 -14.05 -7.47
CA GLU A 194 -11.58 -13.40 -6.25
C GLU A 194 -11.06 -11.98 -6.07
N VAL A 195 -9.81 -11.74 -6.46
CA VAL A 195 -9.16 -10.42 -6.38
C VAL A 195 -7.97 -10.36 -7.33
N VAL A 196 -7.95 -9.38 -8.23
CA VAL A 196 -6.76 -9.12 -9.06
C VAL A 196 -5.90 -8.00 -8.49
N THR A 197 -6.51 -7.05 -7.80
CA THR A 197 -5.85 -5.86 -7.28
C THR A 197 -6.60 -5.35 -6.06
N PHE A 198 -5.86 -4.84 -5.08
CA PHE A 198 -6.45 -4.12 -3.94
C PHE A 198 -6.19 -2.63 -4.06
N LEU A 199 -7.19 -1.82 -3.73
CA LEU A 199 -7.01 -0.41 -3.36
C LEU A 199 -7.17 -0.31 -1.86
N LEU A 200 -6.08 0.00 -1.16
CA LEU A 200 -6.04 0.12 0.29
C LEU A 200 -6.16 1.59 0.68
N VAL A 201 -7.34 1.98 1.13
CA VAL A 201 -7.62 3.33 1.64
C VAL A 201 -7.03 3.46 3.04
N CYS A 202 -6.05 4.34 3.16
CA CYS A 202 -5.26 4.55 4.36
C CYS A 202 -5.98 5.50 5.34
N PRO A 203 -5.57 5.53 6.62
CA PRO A 203 -6.13 6.45 7.61
C PRO A 203 -6.13 7.92 7.15
N SER A 204 -7.22 8.66 7.40
CA SER A 204 -7.42 10.06 6.98
C SER A 204 -6.41 11.04 7.58
N ILE A 205 -5.75 10.69 8.69
CA ILE A 205 -4.63 11.49 9.21
C ILE A 205 -3.48 11.59 8.19
N PHE A 206 -3.41 10.68 7.22
CA PHE A 206 -2.48 10.73 6.10
C PHE A 206 -2.96 11.61 4.95
N ASN A 207 -3.97 12.47 5.15
CA ASN A 207 -4.32 13.53 4.18
C ASN A 207 -3.17 14.53 3.97
N ASP A 208 -2.21 14.60 4.90
CA ASP A 208 -0.93 15.26 4.63
C ASP A 208 -0.03 14.36 3.76
N PHE A 209 0.24 14.82 2.54
CA PHE A 209 1.00 14.08 1.54
C PHE A 209 2.37 13.64 2.03
N LYS A 210 3.11 14.51 2.74
CA LYS A 210 4.47 14.21 3.19
C LYS A 210 4.47 13.13 4.26
N THR A 211 3.53 13.19 5.19
CA THR A 211 3.38 12.19 6.26
C THR A 211 3.00 10.83 5.67
N PHE A 212 2.08 10.80 4.71
CA PHE A 212 1.73 9.57 3.96
C PHE A 212 2.95 8.96 3.27
N PHE A 213 3.70 9.77 2.52
CA PHE A 213 4.88 9.32 1.79
C PHE A 213 5.99 8.84 2.71
N HIS A 214 6.24 9.57 3.80
CA HIS A 214 7.22 9.18 4.79
C HIS A 214 6.91 7.79 5.37
N ALA A 215 5.64 7.54 5.73
CA ALA A 215 5.23 6.22 6.21
C ALA A 215 5.35 5.15 5.11
N CYS A 216 5.05 5.47 3.85
CA CYS A 216 5.25 4.54 2.74
C CYS A 216 6.73 4.21 2.47
N ASP A 217 7.61 5.20 2.32
CA ASP A 217 9.04 5.02 2.01
C ASP A 217 9.82 4.43 3.20
N ASN A 218 9.57 4.89 4.42
CA ASN A 218 10.41 4.50 5.56
C ASN A 218 9.94 3.26 6.31
N LEU A 219 8.65 2.93 6.25
CA LEU A 219 8.10 1.75 6.91
C LEU A 219 7.70 0.68 5.90
N ILE A 220 6.80 0.99 4.96
CA ILE A 220 6.25 -0.01 4.03
C ILE A 220 7.31 -0.49 3.04
N GLU A 221 8.03 0.41 2.38
CA GLU A 221 9.05 0.03 1.39
C GLU A 221 10.19 -0.75 2.05
N LYS A 222 10.73 -0.26 3.16
CA LYS A 222 11.82 -0.93 3.87
C LYS A 222 11.40 -2.30 4.40
N SER A 223 10.22 -2.43 5.00
CA SER A 223 9.72 -3.73 5.44
C SER A 223 9.48 -4.68 4.25
N ASN A 224 8.99 -4.15 3.13
CA ASN A 224 8.75 -4.93 1.91
C ASN A 224 10.05 -5.45 1.28
N LEU A 225 11.15 -4.70 1.33
CA LEU A 225 12.47 -5.14 0.86
C LEU A 225 13.03 -6.31 1.69
N LEU A 226 12.69 -6.37 2.98
CA LEU A 226 13.20 -7.39 3.91
C LEU A 226 12.36 -8.66 3.87
N LEU A 227 11.05 -8.51 3.94
CA LEU A 227 10.10 -9.62 3.92
C LEU A 227 9.76 -10.08 2.50
N SER A 228 10.39 -9.44 1.49
CA SER A 228 10.36 -9.74 0.05
C SER A 228 9.24 -10.69 -0.37
N PRO A 229 7.97 -10.27 -0.36
CA PRO A 229 6.96 -10.99 -1.13
C PRO A 229 7.39 -10.85 -2.59
N PRO A 230 7.85 -11.91 -3.28
CA PRO A 230 8.40 -11.77 -4.62
C PRO A 230 7.32 -11.17 -5.54
N GLY A 231 7.54 -9.91 -5.89
CA GLY A 231 6.85 -9.20 -6.96
C GLY A 231 5.49 -8.58 -6.65
N VAL A 232 4.99 -8.49 -5.41
CA VAL A 232 3.77 -7.67 -5.20
C VAL A 232 4.13 -6.22 -5.51
N GLY A 233 3.52 -5.70 -6.56
CA GLY A 233 3.70 -4.30 -6.94
C GLY A 233 2.81 -3.46 -6.09
N ARG A 234 3.31 -2.27 -5.81
CA ARG A 234 2.58 -1.25 -5.07
C ARG A 234 2.70 0.05 -5.83
N VAL A 235 1.65 0.84 -5.77
CA VAL A 235 1.58 2.17 -6.34
C VAL A 235 0.89 3.07 -5.34
N TRP A 236 1.46 4.25 -5.11
CA TRP A 236 0.94 5.19 -4.12
C TRP A 236 0.13 6.27 -4.82
N PHE A 237 -1.04 6.52 -4.26
CA PHE A 237 -1.95 7.55 -4.71
C PHE A 237 -2.32 8.45 -3.53
N HIS A 238 -2.47 9.73 -3.78
CA HIS A 238 -2.78 10.70 -2.75
C HIS A 238 -3.54 11.88 -3.37
N PRO A 239 -4.55 12.46 -2.68
CA PRO A 239 -5.31 13.60 -3.22
C PRO A 239 -4.43 14.79 -3.58
N GLU A 240 -3.37 15.01 -2.81
CA GLU A 240 -2.37 16.06 -3.02
C GLU A 240 -1.05 15.50 -3.56
N TYR A 241 -1.08 14.44 -4.37
CA TYR A 241 0.16 13.85 -4.88
C TYR A 241 0.99 14.90 -5.62
N LYS A 242 2.25 15.05 -5.23
CA LYS A 242 3.18 16.00 -5.85
C LYS A 242 4.60 15.45 -5.88
N LEU A 243 5.02 14.90 -7.02
CA LEU A 243 6.31 14.20 -7.12
C LEU A 243 7.50 15.10 -6.74
N ALA A 244 7.41 16.40 -7.02
CA ALA A 244 8.47 17.37 -6.72
C ALA A 244 8.75 17.53 -5.22
N ASP A 245 7.80 17.22 -4.34
CA ASP A 245 7.93 17.45 -2.89
C ASP A 245 8.61 16.28 -2.17
N VAL A 246 8.67 15.10 -2.81
CA VAL A 246 9.18 13.84 -2.23
C VAL A 246 10.32 13.24 -3.07
N GLY A 247 10.48 13.67 -4.32
CA GLY A 247 11.45 13.13 -5.25
C GLY A 247 11.04 11.76 -5.80
N TYR A 248 11.92 11.16 -6.60
CA TYR A 248 11.70 9.83 -7.16
C TYR A 248 12.53 8.78 -6.40
N GLN A 249 11.85 7.79 -5.83
CA GLN A 249 12.45 6.52 -5.44
C GLN A 249 11.82 5.39 -6.26
N SER A 250 12.54 4.31 -6.50
CA SER A 250 11.99 3.16 -7.22
C SER A 250 10.92 2.46 -6.37
N GLY A 251 9.82 2.02 -7.00
CA GLY A 251 8.74 1.29 -6.32
C GLY A 251 7.67 2.23 -5.76
N GLY A 252 6.40 2.07 -6.14
CA GLY A 252 5.33 2.96 -5.66
C GLY A 252 5.17 4.27 -6.44
N HIS A 253 6.27 4.94 -6.77
CA HIS A 253 6.30 6.31 -7.31
C HIS A 253 5.90 6.42 -8.80
N ALA A 254 5.48 7.62 -9.23
CA ALA A 254 5.36 7.97 -10.64
C ALA A 254 6.74 8.17 -11.29
N PRO A 255 6.91 7.96 -12.61
CA PRO A 255 8.17 8.29 -13.29
C PRO A 255 8.56 9.77 -13.12
N PRO A 256 9.86 10.10 -13.16
CA PRO A 256 10.33 11.49 -13.16
C PRO A 256 9.69 12.32 -14.28
N LEU A 257 9.40 13.59 -14.01
CA LEU A 257 8.78 14.51 -14.97
C LEU A 257 9.57 14.58 -16.29
N ASP A 258 10.90 14.58 -16.20
CA ASP A 258 11.82 14.64 -17.33
C ASP A 258 11.65 13.43 -18.27
N GLU A 259 11.35 12.26 -17.70
CA GLU A 259 11.06 11.05 -18.46
C GLU A 259 9.74 11.23 -19.21
N VAL A 260 8.69 11.67 -18.52
CA VAL A 260 7.37 11.88 -19.12
C VAL A 260 7.41 12.94 -20.22
N ASN A 261 8.15 14.02 -20.03
CA ASN A 261 8.35 15.05 -21.05
C ASN A 261 8.99 14.49 -22.33
N LYS A 262 9.99 13.61 -22.20
CA LYS A 262 10.59 12.92 -23.36
C LYS A 262 9.61 11.97 -24.05
N LEU A 263 8.79 11.26 -23.28
CA LEU A 263 7.75 10.39 -23.84
C LEU A 263 6.67 11.20 -24.59
N MET A 264 6.35 12.41 -24.10
CA MET A 264 5.38 13.30 -24.75
C MET A 264 5.82 13.69 -26.17
N ASP A 265 7.11 13.97 -26.40
CA ASP A 265 7.62 14.30 -27.73
C ASP A 265 7.36 13.18 -28.75
N GLY A 266 7.55 11.92 -28.33
CA GLY A 266 7.21 10.75 -29.14
C GLY A 266 5.70 10.62 -29.39
N TYR A 267 4.89 10.82 -28.36
CA TYR A 267 3.44 10.74 -28.45
C TYR A 267 2.85 11.75 -29.46
N LEU A 268 3.34 13.00 -29.45
CA LEU A 268 2.87 14.06 -30.35
C LEU A 268 3.23 13.80 -31.82
N THR A 269 4.32 13.07 -32.07
CA THR A 269 4.67 12.64 -33.43
C THR A 269 3.63 11.66 -33.99
N GLU A 270 3.08 10.79 -33.15
CA GLU A 270 2.01 9.86 -33.54
C GLU A 270 0.61 10.51 -33.55
N HIS A 271 0.45 11.65 -32.87
CA HIS A 271 -0.83 12.35 -32.69
C HIS A 271 -0.69 13.83 -33.05
N PRO A 272 -0.53 14.19 -34.34
CA PRO A 272 -0.21 15.56 -34.77
C PRO A 272 -1.30 16.61 -34.48
N GLY A 273 -2.49 16.19 -34.05
CA GLY A 273 -3.57 17.08 -33.60
C GLY A 273 -3.55 17.40 -32.10
N ALA A 274 -2.67 16.76 -31.31
CA ALA A 274 -2.50 17.06 -29.90
C ALA A 274 -1.50 18.22 -29.72
N GLU A 275 -1.79 19.09 -28.77
CA GLU A 275 -0.89 20.19 -28.39
C GLU A 275 0.01 19.75 -27.23
N LYS A 276 1.30 20.12 -27.28
CA LYS A 276 2.21 19.85 -26.16
C LYS A 276 1.79 20.75 -24.98
N PRO A 277 1.49 20.19 -23.80
CA PRO A 277 1.26 20.99 -22.61
C PRO A 277 2.50 21.82 -22.28
N ASP A 278 2.31 23.00 -21.68
CA ASP A 278 3.41 23.72 -21.06
C ASP A 278 3.97 22.94 -19.85
N ALA A 279 5.10 23.39 -19.30
CA ALA A 279 5.79 22.67 -18.23
C ALA A 279 4.91 22.54 -16.97
N GLU A 280 4.13 23.58 -16.64
CA GLU A 280 3.23 23.59 -15.49
C GLU A 280 2.05 22.63 -15.69
N GLY A 281 1.41 22.66 -16.86
CA GLY A 281 0.33 21.77 -17.23
C GLY A 281 0.77 20.30 -17.29
N LEU A 282 1.98 20.03 -17.81
CA LEU A 282 2.56 18.69 -17.83
C LEU A 282 2.78 18.17 -16.41
N ALA A 283 3.41 18.96 -15.53
CA ALA A 283 3.68 18.59 -14.15
C ALA A 283 2.37 18.32 -13.38
N ARG A 284 1.43 19.27 -13.43
CA ARG A 284 0.12 19.17 -12.76
C ARG A 284 -0.65 17.94 -13.22
N ALA A 285 -0.76 17.72 -14.54
CA ALA A 285 -1.51 16.59 -15.07
C ALA A 285 -0.84 15.25 -14.80
N HIS A 286 0.49 15.20 -14.80
CA HIS A 286 1.26 14.01 -14.41
C HIS A 286 1.00 13.63 -12.94
N ASP A 287 1.09 14.60 -12.04
CA ASP A 287 0.76 14.41 -10.62
C ASP A 287 -0.69 13.94 -10.43
N LYS A 288 -1.64 14.54 -11.17
CA LYS A 288 -3.07 14.13 -11.16
C LYS A 288 -3.32 12.70 -11.63
N THR A 289 -2.41 12.07 -12.36
CA THR A 289 -2.52 10.63 -12.66
C THR A 289 -2.37 9.74 -11.41
N ARG A 290 -1.85 10.31 -10.31
CA ARG A 290 -1.71 9.70 -8.99
C ARG A 290 -2.68 10.25 -7.96
N TRP A 291 -3.63 11.09 -8.37
CA TRP A 291 -4.65 11.59 -7.45
C TRP A 291 -5.74 10.55 -7.24
N THR A 292 -6.21 10.46 -6.00
CA THR A 292 -7.33 9.63 -5.52
C THR A 292 -8.13 10.46 -4.52
N PRO A 293 -9.40 10.12 -4.23
CA PRO A 293 -10.20 10.82 -3.22
C PRO A 293 -9.58 10.77 -1.81
N HIS A 294 -8.86 9.69 -1.51
CA HIS A 294 -8.20 9.45 -0.22
C HIS A 294 -6.79 8.90 -0.44
N PRO A 295 -5.87 9.04 0.53
CA PRO A 295 -4.57 8.37 0.51
C PRO A 295 -4.75 6.86 0.29
N THR A 296 -4.18 6.33 -0.79
CA THR A 296 -4.47 4.96 -1.25
C THR A 296 -3.21 4.24 -1.70
N ILE A 297 -3.05 2.99 -1.28
CA ILE A 297 -2.03 2.09 -1.81
C ILE A 297 -2.70 1.07 -2.73
N ASN A 298 -2.32 1.06 -4.00
CA ASN A 298 -2.75 0.03 -4.93
C ASN A 298 -1.79 -1.16 -4.89
N LEU A 299 -2.28 -2.36 -4.55
CA LEU A 299 -1.53 -3.60 -4.62
C LEU A 299 -1.85 -4.36 -5.90
N LEU A 300 -0.79 -4.76 -6.60
CA LEU A 300 -0.83 -5.42 -7.91
C LEU A 300 -0.16 -6.79 -7.80
N ARG A 301 -0.74 -7.80 -8.46
CA ARG A 301 -0.18 -9.16 -8.44
C ARG A 301 1.18 -9.23 -9.13
N PRO A 302 2.12 -10.04 -8.61
CA PRO A 302 3.43 -10.26 -9.23
C PRO A 302 3.35 -10.69 -10.68
N ARG A 303 2.51 -11.69 -10.96
CA ARG A 303 2.36 -12.24 -12.30
C ARG A 303 1.86 -11.19 -13.28
N GLN A 304 0.86 -10.41 -12.86
CA GLN A 304 0.30 -9.33 -13.66
C GLN A 304 1.34 -8.25 -13.96
N LEU A 305 2.18 -7.89 -12.99
CA LEU A 305 3.23 -6.89 -13.19
C LEU A 305 4.34 -7.39 -14.10
N ASN A 306 4.75 -8.64 -13.97
CA ASN A 306 5.79 -9.21 -14.80
C ASN A 306 5.33 -9.27 -16.26
N ILE A 307 4.10 -9.74 -16.48
CA ILE A 307 3.51 -9.78 -17.82
C ILE A 307 3.21 -8.37 -18.33
N ALA A 308 2.67 -7.48 -17.49
CA ALA A 308 2.46 -6.10 -17.87
C ALA A 308 3.79 -5.48 -18.29
N LYS A 309 4.88 -5.66 -17.54
CA LYS A 309 6.22 -5.21 -17.96
C LYS A 309 6.63 -5.82 -19.30
N GLU A 310 6.48 -7.11 -19.51
CA GLU A 310 6.82 -7.76 -20.79
C GLU A 310 6.02 -7.20 -21.97
N VAL A 311 4.72 -6.95 -21.78
CA VAL A 311 3.82 -6.33 -22.76
C VAL A 311 4.05 -4.81 -22.89
N ASP A 312 4.61 -4.17 -21.85
CA ASP A 312 4.82 -2.72 -21.70
C ASP A 312 6.26 -2.28 -22.01
N ILE A 313 7.19 -3.22 -22.20
CA ILE A 313 8.58 -2.95 -22.61
C ILE A 313 8.55 -2.35 -24.04
N LYS A 314 8.58 -1.02 -24.05
CA LYS A 314 8.78 -0.03 -25.13
C LYS A 314 7.54 0.57 -25.78
N GLU A 315 6.55 -0.20 -26.25
CA GLU A 315 5.50 0.39 -27.08
C GLU A 315 4.33 1.02 -26.31
N LYS A 316 3.96 0.47 -25.16
CA LYS A 316 2.81 0.97 -24.38
C LYS A 316 3.20 2.03 -23.36
N ARG A 317 4.34 1.92 -22.68
CA ARG A 317 4.79 2.91 -21.68
C ARG A 317 4.95 4.30 -22.29
N ALA A 318 5.54 4.36 -23.49
CA ALA A 318 5.69 5.59 -24.26
C ALA A 318 4.36 6.22 -24.68
N LYS A 319 3.26 5.45 -24.67
CA LYS A 319 1.92 5.91 -25.01
C LYS A 319 1.08 6.21 -23.77
N VAL A 320 1.15 5.38 -22.73
CA VAL A 320 0.26 5.44 -21.56
C VAL A 320 0.49 6.71 -20.76
N TYR A 321 1.74 7.04 -20.38
CA TYR A 321 1.99 8.23 -19.56
C TYR A 321 1.61 9.54 -20.28
N PRO A 322 2.05 9.79 -21.53
CA PRO A 322 1.63 10.98 -22.27
C PRO A 322 0.13 11.03 -22.54
N ARG A 323 -0.49 9.90 -22.94
CA ARG A 323 -1.95 9.82 -23.13
C ARG A 323 -2.69 10.19 -21.86
N ASN A 324 -2.26 9.69 -20.70
CA ASN A 324 -2.93 9.97 -19.44
C ASN A 324 -2.82 11.46 -19.08
N VAL A 325 -1.68 12.10 -19.31
CA VAL A 325 -1.52 13.56 -19.18
C VAL A 325 -2.53 14.30 -20.07
N VAL A 326 -2.59 13.97 -21.37
CA VAL A 326 -3.51 14.63 -22.31
C VAL A 326 -4.96 14.45 -21.88
N ARG A 327 -5.36 13.23 -21.48
CA ARG A 327 -6.73 12.95 -21.04
C ARG A 327 -7.12 13.69 -19.77
N ILE A 328 -6.20 13.83 -18.81
CA ILE A 328 -6.45 14.65 -17.62
C ILE A 328 -6.70 16.10 -18.02
N LEU A 329 -5.87 16.69 -18.88
CA LEU A 329 -6.04 18.08 -19.33
C LEU A 329 -7.35 18.28 -20.12
N GLU A 330 -7.73 17.31 -20.95
CA GLU A 330 -9.02 17.34 -21.67
C GLU A 330 -10.21 17.25 -20.71
N ALA A 331 -10.13 16.37 -19.70
CA ALA A 331 -11.17 16.21 -18.68
C ALA A 331 -11.31 17.47 -17.82
N GLU A 332 -10.21 18.12 -17.43
CA GLU A 332 -10.21 19.42 -16.75
C GLU A 332 -10.96 20.48 -17.57
N LYS A 333 -10.65 20.58 -18.87
CA LYS A 333 -11.28 21.56 -19.76
C LYS A 333 -12.80 21.35 -19.90
N LYS A 334 -13.27 20.12 -19.72
CA LYS A 334 -14.70 19.74 -19.79
C LYS A 334 -15.41 19.77 -18.44
N GLY A 335 -14.70 20.02 -17.34
CA GLY A 335 -15.26 19.94 -15.98
C GLY A 335 -15.55 18.51 -15.52
N GLU A 336 -14.99 17.48 -16.18
CA GLU A 336 -15.27 16.07 -15.88
C GLU A 336 -14.59 15.57 -14.60
N LEU A 337 -13.61 16.33 -14.07
CA LEU A 337 -12.91 16.02 -12.82
C LEU A 337 -13.53 16.67 -11.58
N GLU A 338 -14.47 17.60 -11.73
CA GLU A 338 -15.12 18.30 -10.62
C GLU A 338 -15.87 17.31 -9.72
N GLY A 339 -15.68 17.40 -8.40
CA GLY A 339 -16.27 16.50 -7.42
C GLY A 339 -15.68 15.08 -7.36
N LEU A 340 -14.77 14.68 -8.26
CA LEU A 340 -14.09 13.38 -8.23
C LEU A 340 -12.74 13.40 -7.54
N MET A 341 -12.11 14.57 -7.50
CA MET A 341 -10.78 14.79 -6.92
C MET A 341 -10.76 15.99 -5.97
N ASP A 342 -11.94 16.53 -5.62
CA ASP A 342 -12.04 17.59 -4.63
C ASP A 342 -11.78 16.96 -3.26
N VAL A 343 -10.71 17.42 -2.60
CA VAL A 343 -10.43 17.07 -1.21
C VAL A 343 -11.59 17.61 -0.37
N LYS A 344 -12.49 16.72 0.05
CA LYS A 344 -13.49 17.06 1.07
C LYS A 344 -12.74 17.16 2.39
N ASN A 345 -12.32 18.37 2.75
CA ASN A 345 -11.74 18.67 4.06
C ASN A 345 -12.75 18.48 5.19
#